data_AF-A0A1J4K4B6-F1
#
_entry.id   AF-A0A1J4K4B6-F1
#
_cell.length_a   1.000
_cell.length_b   1.000
_cell.length_c   1.000
_cell.angle_alpha   90.00
_cell.angle_beta   90.00
_cell.angle_gamma   90.00
#
_symmetry.space_group_name_H-M   'P 1'
#
loop_
_entity.id
_entity.type
_entity.pdbx_description
1 polymer ?
#
loop_
_entity_poly.entity_id
_entity_poly.type
_entity_poly.pdbx_seq_one_letter_code
_entity_poly.pdbx_strand_id
1 'polypeptide(L)'
;MENFLQKECGKWLEYEAALNTIDNKIFVGISLQNNSLAKAYLYFRKNNTYLACFPINCFLKCEINELSIVLDFFTYSDESIDVICKDDHICRVICSQIAICTHISKLNTEIFQAENRNFLTKFSQRKYRITNQPISLPFFPLEATGEARKTWIARTDEINKPYYTKLATLPMLIYTWNIAQHPPEEDTFESAKHIFQTEAMFIAFVLQEIDFSAKAVILGISQQRVNWNETIDKAAEGTNYETVLEDSLGGIFVKYMVKKNMPFKVKTLTNKLIRLGANGLAANKSAIITEFDIGGTAFCFIGCHLTPHNPNYEQRNLQMIELLENIDSLEREADYAIIYGDLNYRVDIPYEETVDKCQQNEIEPLLESDQLLRFLHDEPRYKDFHEEKITFLPTYKFDDKCNIYDTSKKHRIPSWTDRIIFRVGKRNQVVGPSDTLIFETDVLRHINLPLQFSGPSYFSIDDPPLNYPRQPVYMHYKSYPDILFSDHRPVEILAKFPIPVVDQNRLKAFKIIQNKRFDEIVGLKIPRCKAEPTSFETEGESEIKLINVSCSTAKWKIGFVPPNVTVVPESGEVPPEKEMMIKLKCTPEAEKQFVTLNLEGGSPVTFEFWKKKEE
;
A
#
# COMPACT_ATOMS: atom_id res chain seq x y z
N MET A 1 -17.54 3.09 17.26
CA MET A 1 -18.10 3.64 16.01
C MET A 1 -17.31 4.82 15.45
N GLU A 2 -17.15 5.94 16.17
CA GLU A 2 -16.47 7.14 15.65
C GLU A 2 -15.03 6.90 15.16
N ASN A 3 -14.21 6.22 15.97
CA ASN A 3 -12.83 5.87 15.62
C ASN A 3 -12.76 5.06 14.30
N PHE A 4 -13.66 4.08 14.13
CA PHE A 4 -13.78 3.28 12.92
C PHE A 4 -14.12 4.15 11.70
N LEU A 5 -15.16 4.99 11.81
CA LEU A 5 -15.60 5.85 10.71
C LEU A 5 -14.57 6.93 10.34
N GLN A 6 -13.73 7.37 11.27
CA GLN A 6 -12.71 8.40 11.03
C GLN A 6 -11.38 7.84 10.55
N LYS A 7 -10.95 6.65 11.02
CA LYS A 7 -9.62 6.09 10.71
C LYS A 7 -9.63 5.05 9.61
N GLU A 8 -10.71 4.28 9.48
CA GLU A 8 -10.76 3.14 8.56
C GLU A 8 -11.63 3.41 7.32
N CYS A 9 -12.42 4.50 7.32
CA CYS A 9 -13.37 4.78 6.27
C CYS A 9 -13.14 6.11 5.57
N GLY A 10 -13.32 6.12 4.25
CA GLY A 10 -13.49 7.34 3.48
C GLY A 10 -14.94 7.80 3.49
N LYS A 11 -15.18 9.11 3.60
CA LYS A 11 -16.54 9.68 3.50
C LYS A 11 -17.03 9.57 2.07
N TRP A 12 -18.26 9.08 1.89
CA TRP A 12 -18.86 8.92 0.56
C TRP A 12 -19.95 9.95 0.31
N LEU A 13 -20.93 10.04 1.21
CA LEU A 13 -21.98 11.05 1.15
C LEU A 13 -22.50 11.33 2.55
N GLU A 14 -23.03 12.53 2.74
CA GLU A 14 -23.72 12.91 3.97
C GLU A 14 -24.71 14.04 3.65
N TYR A 15 -25.96 13.86 4.08
CA TYR A 15 -27.03 14.83 3.86
C TYR A 15 -27.83 15.08 5.14
N GLU A 16 -28.32 16.31 5.32
CA GLU A 16 -29.32 16.62 6.35
C GLU A 16 -30.64 15.93 5.99
N ALA A 17 -31.25 15.29 6.97
CA ALA A 17 -32.52 14.58 6.85
C ALA A 17 -33.26 14.62 8.19
N ALA A 18 -34.44 13.98 8.26
CA ALA A 18 -35.16 13.80 9.51
C ALA A 18 -35.64 12.35 9.68
N LEU A 19 -35.74 11.87 10.92
CA LEU A 19 -36.21 10.51 11.24
C LEU A 19 -37.68 10.52 11.67
N ASN A 20 -38.53 9.81 10.93
CA ASN A 20 -39.98 9.64 11.13
C ASN A 20 -40.81 10.94 11.07
N THR A 21 -40.33 12.03 11.65
CA THR A 21 -40.96 13.35 11.66
C THR A 21 -39.96 14.44 11.30
N ILE A 22 -40.44 15.53 10.71
CA ILE A 22 -39.61 16.64 10.21
C ILE A 22 -38.81 17.34 11.32
N ASP A 23 -39.28 17.28 12.56
CA ASP A 23 -38.65 17.92 13.72
C ASP A 23 -37.42 17.16 14.24
N ASN A 24 -37.28 15.88 13.87
CA ASN A 24 -36.18 15.06 14.34
C ASN A 24 -34.99 15.09 13.37
N LYS A 25 -34.39 16.26 13.25
CA LYS A 25 -33.24 16.51 12.35
C LYS A 25 -32.02 15.68 12.70
N ILE A 26 -31.41 15.10 11.67
CA ILE A 26 -30.21 14.29 11.71
C ILE A 26 -29.39 14.47 10.43
N PHE A 27 -28.23 13.82 10.37
CA PHE A 27 -27.48 13.55 9.16
C PHE A 27 -27.52 12.05 8.86
N VAL A 28 -27.78 11.72 7.59
CA VAL A 28 -27.65 10.37 7.06
C VAL A 28 -26.47 10.35 6.10
N GLY A 29 -25.57 9.39 6.26
CA GLY A 29 -24.39 9.29 5.43
C GLY A 29 -23.98 7.87 5.12
N ILE A 30 -23.13 7.73 4.11
CA ILE A 30 -22.45 6.48 3.77
C ILE A 30 -20.96 6.71 3.87
N SER A 31 -20.26 5.75 4.47
CA SER A 31 -18.81 5.71 4.57
C SER A 31 -18.28 4.37 4.04
N LEU A 32 -17.10 4.37 3.43
CA LEU A 32 -16.52 3.20 2.78
C LEU A 32 -15.27 2.75 3.51
N GLN A 33 -15.30 1.57 4.12
CA GLN A 33 -14.12 0.99 4.77
C GLN A 33 -13.06 0.68 3.70
N ASN A 34 -11.81 1.12 3.93
CA ASN A 34 -10.73 1.06 2.94
C ASN A 34 -11.11 1.72 1.59
N ASN A 35 -12.01 2.71 1.62
CA ASN A 35 -12.53 3.43 0.46
C ASN A 35 -13.28 2.56 -0.56
N SER A 36 -13.67 1.31 -0.21
CA SER A 36 -14.32 0.37 -1.13
C SER A 36 -15.84 0.42 -1.07
N LEU A 37 -16.50 0.49 -2.24
CA LEU A 37 -17.95 0.38 -2.38
C LEU A 37 -18.49 -0.99 -1.93
N ALA A 38 -17.66 -2.04 -1.99
CA ALA A 38 -18.00 -3.37 -1.48
C ALA A 38 -17.98 -3.45 0.06
N LYS A 39 -17.47 -2.43 0.75
CA LYS A 39 -17.37 -2.35 2.22
C LYS A 39 -18.04 -1.07 2.74
N ALA A 40 -19.26 -0.81 2.29
CA ALA A 40 -20.01 0.40 2.60
C ALA A 40 -20.85 0.27 3.89
N TYR A 41 -20.91 1.35 4.67
CA TYR A 41 -21.68 1.44 5.90
C TYR A 41 -22.60 2.66 5.87
N LEU A 42 -23.87 2.45 6.20
CA LEU A 42 -24.88 3.50 6.37
C LEU A 42 -24.86 3.97 7.83
N TYR A 43 -24.65 5.25 8.07
CA TYR A 43 -24.63 5.80 9.41
C TYR A 43 -25.65 6.92 9.60
N PHE A 44 -26.08 7.08 10.86
CA PHE A 44 -26.95 8.15 11.32
C PHE A 44 -26.20 8.99 12.35
N ARG A 45 -26.24 10.31 12.22
CA ARG A 45 -25.51 11.23 13.10
C ARG A 45 -26.42 12.38 13.52
N LYS A 46 -26.36 12.78 14.79
CA LYS A 46 -27.05 13.98 15.29
C LYS A 46 -26.03 14.85 16.00
N ASN A 47 -25.91 16.10 15.57
CA ASN A 47 -24.78 16.96 15.95
C ASN A 47 -23.47 16.19 15.72
N ASN A 48 -22.53 16.16 16.67
CA ASN A 48 -21.27 15.43 16.49
C ASN A 48 -21.31 13.97 16.94
N THR A 49 -22.49 13.42 17.24
CA THR A 49 -22.63 12.07 17.78
C THR A 49 -23.21 11.10 16.75
N TYR A 50 -22.49 10.02 16.46
CA TYR A 50 -23.01 8.91 15.67
C TYR A 50 -24.00 8.10 16.50
N LEU A 51 -25.21 7.93 15.96
CA LEU A 51 -26.31 7.23 16.60
C LEU A 51 -26.35 5.74 16.24
N ALA A 52 -26.03 5.41 14.99
CA ALA A 52 -25.99 4.05 14.46
C ALA A 52 -25.10 3.95 13.22
N CYS A 53 -24.64 2.75 12.91
CA CYS A 53 -23.81 2.44 11.75
C CYS A 53 -24.07 1.00 11.30
N PHE A 54 -24.80 0.84 10.20
CA PHE A 54 -25.24 -0.44 9.65
C PHE A 54 -24.38 -0.83 8.45
N PRO A 55 -23.96 -2.10 8.32
CA PRO A 55 -23.35 -2.57 7.08
C PRO A 55 -24.39 -2.52 5.95
N ILE A 56 -23.98 -2.05 4.76
CA ILE A 56 -24.81 -2.10 3.56
C ILE A 56 -24.57 -3.44 2.86
N ASN A 57 -25.55 -4.33 2.93
CA ASN A 57 -25.51 -5.66 2.34
C ASN A 57 -26.93 -6.13 1.96
N CYS A 58 -27.08 -7.41 1.58
CA CYS A 58 -28.36 -7.98 1.14
C CYS A 58 -29.47 -8.01 2.20
N PHE A 59 -29.16 -7.68 3.46
CA PHE A 59 -30.14 -7.58 4.55
C PHE A 59 -30.63 -6.16 4.83
N LEU A 60 -30.19 -5.18 4.05
CA LEU A 60 -30.70 -3.82 4.06
C LEU A 60 -31.44 -3.55 2.75
N LYS A 61 -32.72 -3.16 2.84
CA LYS A 61 -33.52 -2.74 1.69
C LYS A 61 -33.90 -1.26 1.82
N CYS A 62 -33.78 -0.53 0.71
CA CYS A 62 -34.12 0.89 0.60
C CYS A 62 -35.17 1.09 -0.49
N GLU A 63 -36.28 1.75 -0.16
CA GLU A 63 -37.33 2.09 -1.12
C GLU A 63 -37.68 3.59 -0.99
N ILE A 64 -37.91 4.26 -2.12
CA ILE A 64 -38.30 5.68 -2.14
C ILE A 64 -39.82 5.78 -2.04
N ASN A 65 -40.30 6.67 -1.17
CA ASN A 65 -41.70 7.03 -1.01
C ASN A 65 -41.82 8.57 -0.97
N GLU A 66 -42.13 9.19 -2.11
CA GLU A 66 -42.15 10.66 -2.25
C GLU A 66 -40.82 11.31 -1.81
N LEU A 67 -40.82 12.10 -0.73
CA LEU A 67 -39.64 12.74 -0.14
C LEU A 67 -39.04 11.95 1.03
N SER A 68 -39.45 10.70 1.24
CA SER A 68 -38.83 9.80 2.22
C SER A 68 -38.19 8.58 1.56
N ILE A 69 -37.21 8.01 2.25
CA ILE A 69 -36.70 6.66 1.99
C ILE A 69 -37.08 5.77 3.17
N VAL A 70 -37.60 4.59 2.85
CA VAL A 70 -37.92 3.55 3.82
C VAL A 70 -36.79 2.55 3.84
N LEU A 71 -36.23 2.34 5.03
CA LEU A 71 -35.12 1.41 5.27
C LEU A 71 -35.61 0.22 6.08
N ASP A 72 -35.58 -0.96 5.48
CA ASP A 72 -35.93 -2.23 6.12
C ASP A 72 -34.66 -2.98 6.54
N PHE A 73 -34.59 -3.39 7.81
CA PHE A 73 -33.45 -4.08 8.40
C PHE A 73 -33.80 -5.54 8.74
N PHE A 74 -33.57 -6.46 7.79
CA PHE A 74 -33.98 -7.86 7.94
C PHE A 74 -33.23 -8.62 9.05
N THR A 75 -32.03 -8.18 9.43
CA THR A 75 -31.29 -8.75 10.58
C THR A 75 -31.89 -8.36 11.93
N TYR A 76 -32.84 -7.43 11.95
CA TYR A 76 -33.44 -6.87 13.15
C TYR A 76 -34.94 -7.09 13.19
N SER A 77 -35.41 -8.32 12.99
CA SER A 77 -36.85 -8.64 13.08
C SER A 77 -37.73 -7.80 12.13
N ASP A 78 -37.20 -7.46 10.95
CA ASP A 78 -37.89 -6.66 9.93
C ASP A 78 -38.30 -5.24 10.40
N GLU A 79 -37.54 -4.65 11.32
CA GLU A 79 -37.74 -3.27 11.74
C GLU A 79 -37.53 -2.30 10.57
N SER A 80 -38.38 -1.28 10.49
CA SER A 80 -38.38 -0.29 9.40
C SER A 80 -38.20 1.13 9.96
N ILE A 81 -37.46 1.97 9.25
CA ILE A 81 -37.28 3.40 9.56
C ILE A 81 -37.62 4.25 8.35
N ASP A 82 -38.30 5.39 8.58
CA ASP A 82 -38.46 6.42 7.55
C ASP A 82 -37.44 7.54 7.74
N VAL A 83 -36.72 7.83 6.67
CA VAL A 83 -35.81 8.97 6.58
C VAL A 83 -36.41 9.98 5.61
N ILE A 84 -36.79 11.14 6.10
CA ILE A 84 -37.34 12.25 5.31
C ILE A 84 -36.18 13.08 4.76
N CYS A 85 -36.02 13.08 3.44
CA CYS A 85 -35.02 13.88 2.73
C CYS A 85 -35.50 15.32 2.55
N LYS A 86 -34.55 16.24 2.32
CA LYS A 86 -34.87 17.63 1.98
C LYS A 86 -35.47 17.78 0.57
N ASP A 87 -35.06 16.93 -0.36
CA ASP A 87 -35.52 16.90 -1.75
C ASP A 87 -35.42 15.48 -2.34
N ASP A 88 -36.08 15.27 -3.49
CA ASP A 88 -36.09 14.00 -4.23
C ASP A 88 -34.69 13.58 -4.70
N HIS A 89 -33.79 14.54 -4.97
CA HIS A 89 -32.43 14.25 -5.41
C HIS A 89 -31.64 13.50 -4.32
N ILE A 90 -31.72 13.96 -3.06
CA ILE A 90 -31.07 13.29 -1.93
C ILE A 90 -31.58 11.86 -1.75
N CYS A 91 -32.89 11.65 -1.82
CA CYS A 91 -33.50 10.33 -1.70
C CYS A 91 -32.99 9.37 -2.80
N ARG A 92 -32.93 9.85 -4.05
CA ARG A 92 -32.38 9.07 -5.18
C ARG A 92 -30.91 8.73 -5.00
N VAL A 93 -30.09 9.67 -4.57
CA VAL A 93 -28.65 9.45 -4.33
C VAL A 93 -28.45 8.39 -3.24
N ILE A 94 -29.12 8.51 -2.09
CA ILE A 94 -28.96 7.57 -0.98
C ILE A 94 -29.44 6.16 -1.38
N CYS A 95 -30.67 6.00 -1.88
CA CYS A 95 -31.17 4.68 -2.24
C CYS A 95 -30.38 4.06 -3.42
N SER A 96 -29.93 4.85 -4.40
CA SER A 96 -29.08 4.35 -5.47
C SER A 96 -27.76 3.80 -4.94
N GLN A 97 -27.10 4.50 -4.02
CA GLN A 97 -25.83 4.05 -3.46
C GLN A 97 -26.01 2.84 -2.54
N ILE A 98 -27.10 2.76 -1.77
CA ILE A 98 -27.44 1.55 -1.02
C ILE A 98 -27.63 0.37 -1.98
N ALA A 99 -28.42 0.52 -3.04
CA ALA A 99 -28.66 -0.55 -4.00
C ALA A 99 -27.37 -1.05 -4.68
N ILE A 100 -26.50 -0.14 -5.13
CA ILE A 100 -25.21 -0.47 -5.74
C ILE A 100 -24.32 -1.21 -4.74
N CYS A 101 -24.12 -0.64 -3.54
CA CYS A 101 -23.23 -1.24 -2.54
C CYS A 101 -23.76 -2.59 -2.04
N THR A 102 -25.08 -2.73 -1.88
CA THR A 102 -25.72 -4.02 -1.53
C THR A 102 -25.43 -5.10 -2.58
N HIS A 103 -25.46 -4.76 -3.87
CA HIS A 103 -25.21 -5.70 -4.95
C HIS A 103 -23.78 -6.28 -4.93
N ILE A 104 -22.80 -5.48 -4.50
CA ILE A 104 -21.37 -5.84 -4.52
C ILE A 104 -20.78 -6.05 -3.12
N SER A 105 -21.63 -6.10 -2.09
CA SER A 105 -21.19 -6.09 -0.71
C SER A 105 -20.39 -7.33 -0.34
N LYS A 106 -19.34 -7.12 0.45
CA LYS A 106 -18.53 -8.17 1.10
C LYS A 106 -18.72 -8.20 2.61
N LEU A 107 -19.64 -7.39 3.14
CA LEU A 107 -19.87 -7.30 4.58
C LEU A 107 -20.86 -8.38 5.02
N ASN A 108 -20.34 -9.37 5.75
CA ASN A 108 -21.11 -10.45 6.37
C ASN A 108 -21.11 -10.38 7.91
N THR A 109 -20.34 -9.47 8.50
CA THR A 109 -20.23 -9.28 9.94
C THR A 109 -20.74 -7.91 10.36
N GLU A 110 -21.37 -7.85 11.52
CA GLU A 110 -21.91 -6.62 12.08
C GLU A 110 -21.15 -6.22 13.36
N ILE A 111 -20.43 -5.11 13.28
CA ILE A 111 -19.50 -4.66 14.35
C ILE A 111 -20.13 -3.67 15.36
N PHE A 112 -21.35 -3.17 15.11
CA PHE A 112 -22.03 -2.17 15.96
C PHE A 112 -23.45 -2.61 16.39
N GLN A 113 -23.65 -3.91 16.61
CA GLN A 113 -24.97 -4.49 16.83
C GLN A 113 -25.71 -3.86 18.02
N ALA A 114 -25.02 -3.55 19.13
CA ALA A 114 -25.66 -3.00 20.33
C ALA A 114 -26.19 -1.57 20.09
N GLU A 115 -25.37 -0.71 19.47
CA GLU A 115 -25.75 0.65 19.10
C GLU A 115 -26.90 0.65 18.08
N ASN A 116 -26.83 -0.23 17.08
CA ASN A 116 -27.85 -0.40 16.06
C ASN A 116 -29.20 -0.86 16.66
N ARG A 117 -29.21 -1.81 17.61
CA ARG A 117 -30.43 -2.19 18.35
C ARG A 117 -31.01 -1.01 19.13
N ASN A 118 -30.16 -0.28 19.86
CA ASN A 118 -30.60 0.87 20.65
C ASN A 118 -31.19 1.99 19.79
N PHE A 119 -30.67 2.16 18.58
CA PHE A 119 -31.21 3.10 17.59
C PHE A 119 -32.56 2.63 17.07
N LEU A 120 -32.69 1.38 16.65
CA LEU A 120 -33.94 0.82 16.14
C LEU A 120 -35.06 0.86 17.19
N THR A 121 -34.80 0.48 18.44
CA THR A 121 -35.80 0.57 19.52
C THR A 121 -36.40 1.97 19.70
N LYS A 122 -35.67 3.03 19.32
CA LYS A 122 -36.11 4.42 19.46
C LYS A 122 -36.83 4.97 18.23
N PHE A 123 -36.45 4.50 17.04
CA PHE A 123 -36.84 5.13 15.78
C PHE A 123 -37.52 4.18 14.80
N SER A 124 -37.59 2.89 15.09
CA SER A 124 -38.33 1.97 14.23
C SER A 124 -39.83 2.20 14.33
N GLN A 125 -40.52 1.79 13.27
CA GLN A 125 -41.97 1.91 13.17
C GLN A 125 -42.56 0.68 12.47
N ARG A 126 -43.88 0.53 12.58
CA ARG A 126 -44.58 -0.60 11.96
C ARG A 126 -44.56 -0.47 10.44
N LYS A 127 -44.09 -1.53 9.78
CA LYS A 127 -44.05 -1.64 8.32
C LYS A 127 -45.42 -1.38 7.67
N TYR A 128 -45.44 -0.55 6.62
CA TYR A 128 -46.63 -0.23 5.83
C TYR A 128 -46.41 -0.49 4.34
N ARG A 129 -47.48 -0.60 3.55
CA ARG A 129 -47.40 -0.83 2.10
C ARG A 129 -46.98 0.47 1.39
N ILE A 130 -45.91 0.38 0.61
CA ILE A 130 -45.39 1.47 -0.22
C ILE A 130 -45.85 1.24 -1.67
N THR A 131 -46.19 2.32 -2.37
CA THR A 131 -46.32 2.32 -3.83
C THR A 131 -44.92 2.26 -4.44
N ASN A 132 -44.48 1.06 -4.86
CA ASN A 132 -43.16 0.85 -5.45
C ASN A 132 -42.90 1.82 -6.62
N GLN A 133 -41.95 2.74 -6.44
CA GLN A 133 -41.26 3.36 -7.56
C GLN A 133 -39.96 2.56 -7.79
N PRO A 134 -39.76 1.95 -8.97
CA PRO A 134 -38.48 1.33 -9.27
C PRO A 134 -37.38 2.40 -9.19
N ILE A 135 -36.29 2.10 -8.48
CA ILE A 135 -35.07 2.91 -8.49
C ILE A 135 -34.53 2.83 -9.92
N SER A 136 -34.87 3.82 -10.76
CA SER A 136 -34.70 3.65 -12.19
C SER A 136 -33.23 3.66 -12.61
N LEU A 137 -32.37 4.50 -12.02
CA LEU A 137 -31.04 4.75 -12.55
C LEU A 137 -29.97 5.11 -11.49
N PRO A 138 -28.68 4.79 -11.72
CA PRO A 138 -27.61 4.96 -10.75
C PRO A 138 -27.13 6.42 -10.63
N PHE A 139 -27.03 6.93 -9.39
CA PHE A 139 -26.53 8.27 -9.08
C PHE A 139 -25.32 8.21 -8.13
N PHE A 140 -24.18 8.76 -8.54
CA PHE A 140 -22.95 8.79 -7.73
C PHE A 140 -22.70 10.17 -7.08
N PRO A 141 -22.26 10.25 -5.82
CA PRO A 141 -22.03 11.52 -5.11
C PRO A 141 -20.70 12.21 -5.46
N LEU A 142 -20.02 11.83 -6.56
CA LEU A 142 -18.64 12.23 -6.86
C LEU A 142 -18.43 13.75 -7.01
N GLU A 143 -19.43 14.50 -7.43
CA GLU A 143 -19.33 15.97 -7.53
C GLU A 143 -19.87 16.70 -6.30
N ALA A 144 -20.68 16.04 -5.47
CA ALA A 144 -21.51 16.71 -4.48
C ALA A 144 -20.73 17.17 -3.25
N THR A 145 -19.75 16.41 -2.79
CA THR A 145 -19.13 16.63 -1.47
C THR A 145 -17.63 16.87 -1.48
N GLY A 146 -16.95 16.72 -2.64
CA GLY A 146 -15.48 16.75 -2.75
C GLY A 146 -14.78 15.57 -2.05
N GLU A 147 -15.26 15.17 -0.88
CA GLU A 147 -14.85 14.01 -0.11
C GLU A 147 -15.15 12.70 -0.85
N ALA A 148 -16.32 12.56 -1.48
CA ALA A 148 -16.64 11.40 -2.33
C ALA A 148 -15.57 11.17 -3.41
N ARG A 149 -15.17 12.26 -4.09
CA ARG A 149 -14.13 12.23 -5.12
C ARG A 149 -12.78 11.82 -4.56
N LYS A 150 -12.38 12.36 -3.40
CA LYS A 150 -11.13 11.97 -2.73
C LYS A 150 -11.14 10.48 -2.38
N THR A 151 -12.22 9.99 -1.79
CA THR A 151 -12.42 8.58 -1.45
C THR A 151 -12.31 7.69 -2.70
N TRP A 152 -12.97 8.06 -3.80
CA TRP A 152 -12.91 7.32 -5.06
C TRP A 152 -11.51 7.32 -5.69
N ILE A 153 -10.83 8.46 -5.71
CA ILE A 153 -9.44 8.57 -6.22
C ILE A 153 -8.52 7.70 -5.37
N ALA A 154 -8.62 7.77 -4.04
CA ALA A 154 -7.79 6.96 -3.15
C ALA A 154 -7.99 5.45 -3.39
N ARG A 155 -9.24 5.00 -3.55
CA ARG A 155 -9.55 3.60 -3.84
C ARG A 155 -8.98 3.15 -5.18
N THR A 156 -9.20 3.96 -6.23
CA THR A 156 -8.76 3.62 -7.58
C THR A 156 -7.25 3.66 -7.71
N ASP A 157 -6.56 4.58 -7.03
CA ASP A 157 -5.10 4.60 -6.96
C ASP A 157 -4.55 3.34 -6.29
N GLU A 158 -5.13 2.93 -5.15
CA GLU A 158 -4.63 1.78 -4.40
C GLU A 158 -4.78 0.46 -5.17
N ILE A 159 -5.97 0.16 -5.71
CA ILE A 159 -6.21 -1.09 -6.47
C ILE A 159 -5.35 -1.14 -7.73
N ASN A 160 -5.11 0.00 -8.38
CA ASN A 160 -4.36 0.07 -9.63
C ASN A 160 -2.88 0.40 -9.44
N LYS A 161 -2.39 0.49 -8.21
CA LYS A 161 -0.95 0.63 -7.91
C LYS A 161 -0.07 -0.41 -8.64
N PRO A 162 -0.47 -1.68 -8.80
CA PRO A 162 0.29 -2.65 -9.59
C PRO A 162 0.36 -2.32 -11.09
N TYR A 163 -0.53 -1.50 -11.63
CA TYR A 163 -0.44 -1.07 -13.02
C TYR A 163 0.80 -0.22 -13.26
N TYR A 164 1.10 0.72 -12.35
CA TYR A 164 2.18 1.69 -12.53
C TYR A 164 3.35 1.48 -11.57
N THR A 165 3.40 0.40 -10.80
CA THR A 165 4.52 0.08 -9.90
C THR A 165 5.21 -1.19 -10.37
N LYS A 166 6.53 -1.12 -10.60
CA LYS A 166 7.37 -2.26 -10.96
C LYS A 166 8.48 -2.46 -9.93
N LEU A 167 9.14 -3.61 -9.96
CA LEU A 167 10.32 -3.85 -9.12
C LEU A 167 11.59 -3.46 -9.89
N ALA A 168 12.36 -2.56 -9.31
CA ALA A 168 13.78 -2.36 -9.63
C ALA A 168 14.64 -3.19 -8.66
N THR A 169 15.93 -3.24 -8.92
CA THR A 169 16.88 -4.00 -8.10
C THR A 169 17.90 -3.07 -7.47
N LEU A 170 18.18 -3.30 -6.19
CA LEU A 170 19.18 -2.60 -5.40
C LEU A 170 20.26 -3.58 -4.91
N PRO A 171 21.44 -3.61 -5.54
CA PRO A 171 22.58 -4.37 -5.05
C PRO A 171 23.10 -3.76 -3.74
N MET A 172 23.21 -4.57 -2.68
CA MET A 172 23.78 -4.18 -1.39
C MET A 172 24.88 -5.15 -0.97
N LEU A 173 25.96 -4.60 -0.41
CA LEU A 173 27.00 -5.38 0.26
C LEU A 173 26.79 -5.29 1.77
N ILE A 174 26.65 -6.43 2.44
CA ILE A 174 26.65 -6.52 3.91
C ILE A 174 27.97 -7.15 4.33
N TYR A 175 28.72 -6.48 5.19
CA TYR A 175 30.09 -6.85 5.54
C TYR A 175 30.31 -6.85 7.05
N THR A 176 30.96 -7.88 7.60
CA THR A 176 31.27 -7.98 9.02
C THR A 176 32.73 -8.36 9.24
N TRP A 177 33.37 -7.75 10.24
CA TRP A 177 34.76 -8.04 10.58
C TRP A 177 35.09 -7.78 12.05
N ASN A 178 35.43 -8.84 12.79
CA ASN A 178 36.04 -8.71 14.10
C ASN A 178 37.55 -8.40 13.93
N ILE A 179 37.98 -7.26 14.47
CA ILE A 179 39.33 -6.71 14.29
C ILE A 179 40.24 -6.93 15.51
N ALA A 180 39.79 -7.68 16.51
CA ALA A 180 40.57 -8.11 17.67
C ALA A 180 41.33 -6.98 18.40
N GLN A 181 40.74 -5.78 18.48
CA GLN A 181 41.33 -4.56 19.10
C GLN A 181 42.62 -4.06 18.44
N HIS A 182 42.99 -4.58 17.27
CA HIS A 182 44.14 -4.09 16.54
C HIS A 182 43.86 -2.70 15.96
N PRO A 183 44.80 -1.74 16.08
CA PRO A 183 44.72 -0.48 15.36
C PRO A 183 44.82 -0.73 13.84
N PRO A 184 44.28 0.16 13.00
CA PRO A 184 44.49 0.04 11.56
C PRO A 184 45.98 0.25 11.22
N GLU A 185 46.55 -0.65 10.43
CA GLU A 185 47.92 -0.61 9.89
C GLU A 185 47.88 -0.42 8.35
N GLU A 186 49.03 -0.33 7.69
CA GLU A 186 49.10 -0.13 6.23
C GLU A 186 48.46 -1.30 5.44
N ASP A 187 48.68 -2.54 5.88
CA ASP A 187 48.04 -3.74 5.29
C ASP A 187 46.51 -3.73 5.48
N THR A 188 46.03 -3.14 6.58
CA THR A 188 44.61 -2.98 6.88
C THR A 188 43.93 -2.02 5.91
N PHE A 189 44.63 -0.96 5.51
CA PHE A 189 44.14 -0.01 4.52
C PHE A 189 43.99 -0.67 3.15
N GLU A 190 44.99 -1.43 2.71
CA GLU A 190 44.90 -2.17 1.44
C GLU A 190 43.78 -3.21 1.46
N SER A 191 43.59 -3.89 2.60
CA SER A 191 42.42 -4.74 2.83
C SER A 191 41.14 -3.91 2.71
N ALA A 192 40.97 -2.81 3.45
CA ALA A 192 39.74 -2.01 3.39
C ALA A 192 39.33 -1.55 1.98
N LYS A 193 40.27 -1.42 1.02
CA LYS A 193 39.94 -1.11 -0.39
C LYS A 193 39.12 -2.19 -1.08
N HIS A 194 39.27 -3.48 -0.74
CA HIS A 194 38.51 -4.56 -1.40
C HIS A 194 37.00 -4.39 -1.16
N ILE A 195 36.60 -3.80 -0.02
CA ILE A 195 35.19 -3.55 0.33
C ILE A 195 34.50 -2.70 -0.75
N PHE A 196 35.25 -1.79 -1.37
CA PHE A 196 34.74 -0.87 -2.39
C PHE A 196 34.89 -1.39 -3.83
N GLN A 197 35.53 -2.55 -4.02
CA GLN A 197 35.63 -3.24 -5.32
C GLN A 197 34.36 -4.05 -5.60
N THR A 198 33.21 -3.37 -5.59
CA THR A 198 31.88 -4.01 -5.66
C THR A 198 30.91 -3.25 -6.55
N GLU A 199 29.96 -3.99 -7.13
CA GLU A 199 28.82 -3.40 -7.85
C GLU A 199 27.75 -2.83 -6.91
N ALA A 200 27.84 -3.06 -5.59
CA ALA A 200 26.87 -2.59 -4.60
C ALA A 200 26.57 -1.10 -4.74
N MET A 201 25.31 -0.69 -4.58
CA MET A 201 24.94 0.73 -4.52
C MET A 201 24.83 1.22 -3.08
N PHE A 202 24.67 0.29 -2.13
CA PHE A 202 24.64 0.53 -0.70
C PHE A 202 25.53 -0.49 0.01
N ILE A 203 26.34 -0.05 0.96
CA ILE A 203 27.20 -0.89 1.78
C ILE A 203 26.78 -0.70 3.24
N ALA A 204 26.44 -1.78 3.91
CA ALA A 204 26.32 -1.84 5.35
C ALA A 204 27.49 -2.64 5.89
N PHE A 205 28.31 -2.07 6.76
CA PHE A 205 29.37 -2.84 7.37
C PHE A 205 29.45 -2.61 8.88
N VAL A 206 29.95 -3.62 9.58
CA VAL A 206 30.11 -3.64 11.02
C VAL A 206 31.49 -4.17 11.40
N LEU A 207 32.17 -3.45 12.28
CA LEU A 207 33.40 -3.89 12.93
C LEU A 207 33.11 -4.28 14.38
N GLN A 208 33.71 -5.37 14.85
CA GLN A 208 33.67 -5.79 16.25
C GLN A 208 35.05 -5.74 16.89
N GLU A 209 35.08 -5.59 18.21
CA GLU A 209 36.30 -5.47 19.01
C GLU A 209 37.13 -4.23 18.67
N ILE A 210 36.49 -3.09 18.39
CA ILE A 210 37.24 -1.86 18.07
C ILE A 210 38.02 -1.31 19.27
N ASP A 211 37.39 -1.30 20.45
CA ASP A 211 37.94 -0.74 21.68
C ASP A 211 37.12 -1.20 22.89
N PHE A 212 37.73 -1.97 23.79
CA PHE A 212 37.11 -2.38 25.06
C PHE A 212 37.59 -1.57 26.27
N SER A 213 38.30 -0.47 26.06
CA SER A 213 38.68 0.42 27.15
C SER A 213 37.45 0.88 27.92
N ALA A 214 37.59 1.08 29.23
CA ALA A 214 36.49 1.58 30.06
C ALA A 214 35.94 2.91 29.53
N LYS A 215 36.80 3.74 28.92
CA LYS A 215 36.40 4.99 28.27
C LYS A 215 35.47 4.75 27.08
N ALA A 216 35.78 3.78 26.22
CA ALA A 216 34.91 3.41 25.09
C ALA A 216 33.61 2.75 25.56
N VAL A 217 33.68 1.79 26.47
CA VAL A 217 32.52 1.01 26.93
C VAL A 217 31.54 1.82 27.79
N ILE A 218 32.04 2.76 28.60
CA ILE A 218 31.21 3.55 29.52
C ILE A 218 30.84 4.90 28.92
N LEU A 219 31.84 5.63 28.38
CA LEU A 219 31.69 7.01 27.92
C LEU A 219 31.49 7.15 26.41
N GLY A 220 31.65 6.07 25.64
CA GLY A 220 31.50 6.10 24.17
C GLY A 220 32.65 6.79 23.42
N ILE A 221 33.77 7.09 24.10
CA ILE A 221 34.91 7.79 23.49
C ILE A 221 36.00 6.77 23.15
N SER A 222 36.28 6.60 21.86
CA SER A 222 37.35 5.72 21.35
C SER A 222 38.17 6.41 20.27
N GLN A 223 39.49 6.46 20.44
CA GLN A 223 40.41 6.91 19.40
C GLN A 223 40.54 5.87 18.29
N GLN A 224 40.46 4.57 18.63
CA GLN A 224 40.49 3.52 17.62
C GLN A 224 39.30 3.61 16.66
N ARG A 225 38.11 3.93 17.18
CA ARG A 225 36.94 4.24 16.35
C ARG A 225 37.23 5.34 15.31
N VAL A 226 37.87 6.43 15.74
CA VAL A 226 38.26 7.53 14.82
C VAL A 226 39.25 7.03 13.77
N ASN A 227 40.32 6.35 14.20
CA ASN A 227 41.37 5.87 13.30
C ASN A 227 40.83 4.89 12.24
N TRP A 228 39.96 3.95 12.65
CA TRP A 228 39.32 3.01 11.74
C TRP A 228 38.37 3.72 10.78
N ASN A 229 37.61 4.70 11.27
CA ASN A 229 36.75 5.49 10.42
C ASN A 229 37.52 6.23 9.32
N GLU A 230 38.61 6.91 9.69
CA GLU A 230 39.50 7.59 8.76
C GLU A 230 40.14 6.63 7.76
N THR A 231 40.52 5.43 8.21
CA THR A 231 41.08 4.39 7.33
C THR A 231 40.07 3.93 6.29
N ILE A 232 38.81 3.72 6.69
CA ILE A 232 37.74 3.32 5.77
C ILE A 232 37.36 4.46 4.83
N ASP A 233 37.27 5.69 5.33
CA ASP A 233 37.03 6.87 4.49
C ASP A 233 38.13 7.05 3.45
N LYS A 234 39.40 6.90 3.86
CA LYS A 234 40.54 6.92 2.96
C LYS A 234 40.48 5.78 1.94
N ALA A 235 40.04 4.58 2.32
CA ALA A 235 39.88 3.46 1.39
C ALA A 235 38.73 3.70 0.40
N ALA A 236 37.73 4.50 0.78
CA ALA A 236 36.67 4.97 -0.09
C ALA A 236 37.08 6.18 -0.96
N GLU A 237 38.19 6.86 -0.67
CA GLU A 237 38.67 7.96 -1.51
C GLU A 237 38.94 7.49 -2.94
N GLY A 238 38.55 8.32 -3.92
CA GLY A 238 38.63 7.97 -5.34
C GLY A 238 37.53 7.00 -5.81
N THR A 239 36.69 6.52 -4.90
CA THR A 239 35.45 5.81 -5.24
C THR A 239 34.26 6.78 -5.34
N ASN A 240 33.09 6.26 -5.70
CA ASN A 240 31.85 7.04 -5.74
C ASN A 240 30.99 6.89 -4.48
N TYR A 241 31.52 6.32 -3.39
CA TYR A 241 30.76 6.19 -2.14
C TYR A 241 30.80 7.44 -1.28
N GLU A 242 29.73 7.66 -0.53
CA GLU A 242 29.64 8.65 0.53
C GLU A 242 28.98 8.05 1.76
N THR A 243 29.36 8.55 2.93
CA THR A 243 28.83 8.11 4.23
C THR A 243 27.40 8.62 4.42
N VAL A 244 26.48 7.71 4.74
CA VAL A 244 25.10 8.02 5.12
C VAL A 244 25.02 8.18 6.64
N LEU A 245 25.57 7.20 7.37
CA LEU A 245 25.55 7.16 8.82
C LEU A 245 26.73 6.32 9.31
N GLU A 246 27.30 6.72 10.44
CA GLU A 246 28.27 5.95 11.19
C GLU A 246 27.95 6.08 12.68
N ASP A 247 28.10 5.00 13.44
CA ASP A 247 27.89 5.02 14.88
C ASP A 247 28.68 3.91 15.58
N SER A 248 28.84 4.01 16.88
CA SER A 248 29.56 3.01 17.68
C SER A 248 28.98 2.88 19.08
N LEU A 249 29.02 1.66 19.60
CA LEU A 249 28.67 1.36 20.99
C LEU A 249 29.59 0.26 21.53
N GLY A 250 30.43 0.64 22.50
CA GLY A 250 31.42 -0.27 23.07
C GLY A 250 32.39 -0.78 21.99
N GLY A 251 32.50 -2.09 21.85
CA GLY A 251 33.38 -2.72 20.86
C GLY A 251 32.85 -2.73 19.43
N ILE A 252 31.68 -2.14 19.15
CA ILE A 252 31.04 -2.19 17.83
C ILE A 252 31.10 -0.84 17.15
N PHE A 253 31.39 -0.86 15.86
CA PHE A 253 31.28 0.27 14.96
C PHE A 253 30.47 -0.14 13.72
N VAL A 254 29.41 0.59 13.40
CA VAL A 254 28.66 0.42 12.15
C VAL A 254 28.89 1.62 11.25
N LYS A 255 28.94 1.39 9.95
CA LYS A 255 28.91 2.46 8.96
C LYS A 255 28.21 2.01 7.69
N TYR A 256 27.43 2.95 7.17
CA TYR A 256 26.56 2.78 6.02
C TYR A 256 26.98 3.77 4.96
N MET A 257 27.26 3.28 3.76
CA MET A 257 27.73 4.10 2.65
C MET A 257 26.91 3.84 1.40
N VAL A 258 26.74 4.87 0.57
CA VAL A 258 25.93 4.81 -0.64
C VAL A 258 26.71 5.36 -1.82
N LYS A 259 26.52 4.83 -3.02
CA LYS A 259 27.09 5.44 -4.23
C LYS A 259 26.38 6.78 -4.51
N LYS A 260 27.12 7.82 -4.89
CA LYS A 260 26.59 9.16 -5.24
C LYS A 260 25.54 9.15 -6.36
N ASN A 261 25.57 8.15 -7.25
CA ASN A 261 24.60 7.96 -8.33
C ASN A 261 23.46 6.99 -7.98
N MET A 262 23.23 6.73 -6.69
CA MET A 262 22.14 5.90 -6.20
C MET A 262 20.78 6.41 -6.69
N PRO A 263 19.97 5.59 -7.40
CA PRO A 263 18.70 6.04 -7.96
C PRO A 263 17.58 6.14 -6.91
N PHE A 264 17.82 5.64 -5.70
CA PHE A 264 16.85 5.63 -4.61
C PHE A 264 17.22 6.62 -3.52
N LYS A 265 16.24 7.39 -3.05
CA LYS A 265 16.43 8.24 -1.88
C LYS A 265 16.58 7.36 -0.64
N VAL A 266 17.61 7.64 0.16
CA VAL A 266 17.86 7.02 1.46
C VAL A 266 17.44 8.00 2.55
N LYS A 267 16.69 7.52 3.56
CA LYS A 267 16.33 8.28 4.75
C LYS A 267 16.55 7.40 5.98
N THR A 268 17.31 7.89 6.96
CA THR A 268 17.39 7.25 8.27
C THR A 268 16.07 7.44 9.02
N LEU A 269 15.48 6.35 9.50
CA LEU A 269 14.25 6.37 10.30
C LEU A 269 14.60 6.30 11.79
N THR A 270 15.42 5.33 12.16
CA THR A 270 15.79 5.03 13.56
C THR A 270 17.26 4.65 13.63
N ASN A 271 17.92 4.97 14.74
CA ASN A 271 19.23 4.44 15.08
C ASN A 271 19.30 4.23 16.59
N LYS A 272 19.22 2.96 17.02
CA LYS A 272 19.06 2.54 18.42
C LYS A 272 20.29 1.78 18.88
N LEU A 273 20.87 2.23 19.99
CA LEU A 273 22.05 1.64 20.62
C LEU A 273 21.62 0.70 21.76
N ILE A 274 21.96 -0.59 21.67
CA ILE A 274 21.55 -1.62 22.62
C ILE A 274 22.77 -2.17 23.36
N ARG A 275 22.74 -2.11 24.69
CA ARG A 275 23.74 -2.71 25.57
C ARG A 275 23.26 -4.10 25.97
N LEU A 276 24.00 -5.13 25.59
CA LEU A 276 23.66 -6.54 25.86
C LEU A 276 24.46 -7.14 27.02
N GLY A 277 25.40 -6.38 27.59
CA GLY A 277 26.25 -6.80 28.71
C GLY A 277 25.68 -6.41 30.07
N ALA A 278 25.88 -7.27 31.07
CA ALA A 278 25.51 -7.03 32.47
C ALA A 278 24.07 -6.51 32.66
N ASN A 279 23.08 -7.17 32.02
CA ASN A 279 21.67 -6.76 32.04
C ASN A 279 21.46 -5.29 31.56
N GLY A 280 22.20 -4.87 30.54
CA GLY A 280 22.12 -3.52 29.98
C GLY A 280 23.05 -2.49 30.61
N LEU A 281 23.78 -2.84 31.68
CA LEU A 281 24.66 -1.91 32.39
C LEU A 281 26.01 -1.69 31.68
N ALA A 282 26.46 -2.62 30.84
CA ALA A 282 27.75 -2.55 30.16
C ALA A 282 27.64 -2.79 28.64
N ALA A 283 28.42 -2.05 27.86
CA ALA A 283 28.51 -2.18 26.41
C ALA A 283 29.66 -3.10 25.95
N ASN A 284 30.13 -4.02 26.81
CA ASN A 284 31.13 -5.03 26.42
C ASN A 284 30.58 -6.03 25.39
N LYS A 285 29.26 -6.13 25.32
CA LYS A 285 28.47 -6.73 24.23
C LYS A 285 27.35 -5.77 23.90
N SER A 286 27.08 -5.59 22.62
CA SER A 286 26.19 -4.55 22.14
C SER A 286 25.58 -4.93 20.80
N ALA A 287 24.57 -4.17 20.41
CA ALA A 287 24.06 -4.13 19.06
C ALA A 287 23.68 -2.70 18.70
N ILE A 288 23.75 -2.37 17.41
CA ILE A 288 23.25 -1.12 16.85
C ILE A 288 22.19 -1.50 15.82
N ILE A 289 20.95 -1.06 16.07
CA ILE A 289 19.83 -1.24 15.16
C ILE A 289 19.63 0.06 14.38
N THR A 290 19.82 0.02 13.07
CA THR A 290 19.64 1.19 12.20
C THR A 290 18.58 0.89 11.15
N GLU A 291 17.53 1.72 11.11
CA GLU A 291 16.47 1.64 10.12
C GLU A 291 16.63 2.69 9.03
N PHE A 292 16.47 2.27 7.78
CA PHE A 292 16.43 3.14 6.62
C PHE A 292 15.15 2.92 5.81
N ASP A 293 14.56 4.01 5.32
CA ASP A 293 13.69 3.98 4.14
C ASP A 293 14.56 4.19 2.91
N ILE A 294 14.65 3.17 2.06
CA ILE A 294 15.37 3.23 0.78
C ILE A 294 14.35 3.03 -0.35
N GLY A 295 14.04 4.11 -1.06
CA GLY A 295 13.08 4.06 -2.17
C GLY A 295 11.68 3.61 -1.77
N GLY A 296 11.24 3.90 -0.54
CA GLY A 296 9.95 3.48 0.01
C GLY A 296 9.96 2.12 0.70
N THR A 297 11.11 1.43 0.73
CA THR A 297 11.28 0.12 1.38
C THR A 297 11.99 0.28 2.72
N ALA A 298 11.46 -0.35 3.78
CA ALA A 298 12.05 -0.31 5.12
C ALA A 298 13.10 -1.41 5.29
N PHE A 299 14.35 -1.01 5.50
CA PHE A 299 15.47 -1.89 5.85
C PHE A 299 15.84 -1.68 7.31
N CYS A 300 16.05 -2.77 8.04
CA CYS A 300 16.53 -2.76 9.41
C CYS A 300 17.86 -3.54 9.48
N PHE A 301 18.96 -2.85 9.79
CA PHE A 301 20.30 -3.43 9.92
C PHE A 301 20.65 -3.54 11.41
N ILE A 302 21.11 -4.71 11.82
CA ILE A 302 21.45 -5.03 13.21
C ILE A 302 22.91 -5.50 13.26
N GLY A 303 23.82 -4.54 13.45
CA GLY A 303 25.24 -4.82 13.66
C GLY A 303 25.47 -5.20 15.12
N CYS A 304 25.98 -6.41 15.40
CA CYS A 304 26.10 -6.90 16.78
C CYS A 304 27.39 -7.66 17.07
N HIS A 305 27.65 -7.85 18.38
CA HIS A 305 28.70 -8.70 18.93
C HIS A 305 28.12 -9.41 20.15
N LEU A 306 27.89 -10.72 20.03
CA LEU A 306 27.21 -11.53 21.05
C LEU A 306 28.19 -12.22 22.02
N THR A 307 27.65 -12.81 23.08
CA THR A 307 28.42 -13.41 24.17
C THR A 307 29.38 -14.51 23.69
N PRO A 308 30.68 -14.46 24.05
CA PRO A 308 31.68 -15.41 23.58
C PRO A 308 31.71 -16.68 24.44
N HIS A 309 32.63 -17.58 24.08
CA HIS A 309 32.89 -18.88 24.70
C HIS A 309 31.82 -19.95 24.41
N ASN A 310 32.30 -21.18 24.20
CA ASN A 310 31.47 -22.29 23.77
C ASN A 310 30.26 -22.55 24.70
N PRO A 311 30.43 -22.64 26.04
CA PRO A 311 29.33 -22.97 26.95
C PRO A 311 28.19 -21.94 27.02
N ASN A 312 28.40 -20.71 26.55
CA ASN A 312 27.44 -19.62 26.68
C ASN A 312 26.37 -19.60 25.58
N TYR A 313 26.03 -20.78 25.03
CA TYR A 313 25.04 -20.93 23.96
C TYR A 313 23.67 -20.34 24.35
N GLU A 314 23.15 -20.69 25.52
CA GLU A 314 21.86 -20.18 26.00
C GLU A 314 21.86 -18.66 26.15
N GLN A 315 22.97 -18.06 26.58
CA GLN A 315 23.09 -16.61 26.70
C GLN A 315 23.05 -15.92 25.33
N ARG A 316 23.67 -16.51 24.29
CA ARG A 316 23.54 -16.00 22.91
C ARG A 316 22.11 -16.10 22.41
N ASN A 317 21.41 -17.20 22.69
CA ASN A 317 20.00 -17.37 22.32
C ASN A 317 19.13 -16.28 22.96
N LEU A 318 19.31 -16.00 24.25
CA LEU A 318 18.61 -14.92 24.95
C LEU A 318 18.89 -13.55 24.33
N GLN A 319 20.14 -13.28 23.94
CA GLN A 319 20.50 -12.03 23.25
C GLN A 319 19.85 -11.94 21.86
N MET A 320 19.81 -13.04 21.10
CA MET A 320 19.08 -13.08 19.82
C MET A 320 17.59 -12.80 20.02
N ILE A 321 16.98 -13.39 21.05
CA ILE A 321 15.57 -13.14 21.37
C ILE A 321 15.33 -11.67 21.71
N GLU A 322 16.19 -11.06 22.53
CA GLU A 322 16.12 -9.63 22.86
C GLU A 322 16.25 -8.75 21.60
N LEU A 323 17.15 -9.09 20.67
CA LEU A 323 17.25 -8.36 19.40
C LEU A 323 15.96 -8.44 18.59
N LEU A 324 15.32 -9.62 18.53
CA LEU A 324 14.07 -9.79 17.82
C LEU A 324 12.94 -8.95 18.40
N GLU A 325 12.82 -8.91 19.74
CA GLU A 325 11.83 -8.07 20.42
C GLU A 325 12.04 -6.59 20.10
N ASN A 326 13.29 -6.14 19.97
CA ASN A 326 13.58 -4.78 19.54
C ASN A 326 13.17 -4.53 18.08
N ILE A 327 13.42 -5.48 17.17
CA ILE A 327 13.02 -5.38 15.75
C ILE A 327 11.49 -5.36 15.61
N ASP A 328 10.78 -6.18 16.37
CA ASP A 328 9.32 -6.27 16.29
C ASP A 328 8.62 -5.10 17.02
N SER A 329 9.36 -4.35 17.86
CA SER A 329 8.88 -3.13 18.53
C SER A 329 9.04 -1.84 17.71
N LEU A 330 9.62 -1.91 16.50
CA LEU A 330 9.83 -0.76 15.64
C LEU A 330 8.49 -0.16 15.19
N GLU A 331 8.42 1.17 15.05
CA GLU A 331 7.18 1.86 14.65
C GLU A 331 6.70 1.43 13.26
N ARG A 332 7.65 1.11 12.38
CA ARG A 332 7.39 0.60 11.05
C ARG A 332 7.97 -0.82 10.95
N GLU A 333 7.12 -1.78 10.60
CA GLU A 333 7.58 -3.14 10.33
C GLU A 333 8.59 -3.13 9.16
N ALA A 334 9.74 -3.77 9.35
CA ALA A 334 10.78 -3.83 8.35
C ALA A 334 10.38 -4.76 7.20
N ASP A 335 10.57 -4.29 5.95
CA ASP A 335 10.44 -5.14 4.77
C ASP A 335 11.60 -6.15 4.70
N TYR A 336 12.78 -5.73 5.16
CA TYR A 336 13.97 -6.58 5.31
C TYR A 336 14.66 -6.29 6.65
N ALA A 337 14.89 -7.33 7.45
CA ALA A 337 15.75 -7.23 8.64
C ALA A 337 17.03 -8.06 8.42
N ILE A 338 18.19 -7.48 8.74
CA ILE A 338 19.50 -8.07 8.51
C ILE A 338 20.28 -8.06 9.82
N ILE A 339 20.52 -9.24 10.40
CA ILE A 339 21.38 -9.38 11.58
C ILE A 339 22.76 -9.82 11.09
N TYR A 340 23.79 -9.07 11.45
CA TYR A 340 25.14 -9.30 10.98
C TYR A 340 26.17 -8.91 12.03
N GLY A 341 27.24 -9.69 12.12
CA GLY A 341 28.26 -9.44 13.13
C GLY A 341 29.02 -10.68 13.57
N ASP A 342 29.76 -10.53 14.66
CA ASP A 342 30.28 -11.66 15.44
C ASP A 342 29.17 -12.17 16.37
N LEU A 343 28.39 -13.14 15.85
CA LEU A 343 27.32 -13.80 16.59
C LEU A 343 27.85 -14.84 17.59
N ASN A 344 29.15 -15.14 17.53
CA ASN A 344 29.87 -15.96 18.50
C ASN A 344 29.35 -17.40 18.72
N TYR A 345 28.44 -17.88 17.88
CA TYR A 345 28.03 -19.29 17.86
C TYR A 345 29.18 -20.18 17.43
N ARG A 346 29.23 -21.39 18.00
CA ARG A 346 30.37 -22.31 17.89
C ARG A 346 29.97 -23.61 17.22
N VAL A 347 30.98 -24.36 16.81
CA VAL A 347 30.86 -25.76 16.42
C VAL A 347 31.02 -26.64 17.67
N ASP A 348 30.07 -27.55 17.89
CA ASP A 348 30.06 -28.48 19.03
C ASP A 348 30.84 -29.79 18.75
N ILE A 349 32.06 -29.68 18.22
CA ILE A 349 32.96 -30.81 17.91
C ILE A 349 34.29 -30.60 18.64
N PRO A 350 34.99 -31.65 19.11
CA PRO A 350 36.33 -31.51 19.69
C PRO A 350 37.31 -30.79 18.77
N TYR A 351 38.31 -30.10 19.35
CA TYR A 351 39.23 -29.25 18.60
C TYR A 351 40.00 -30.03 17.53
N GLU A 352 40.58 -31.19 17.88
CA GLU A 352 41.40 -31.99 16.98
C GLU A 352 40.58 -32.46 15.77
N GLU A 353 39.38 -33.00 16.01
CA GLU A 353 38.46 -33.43 14.96
C GLU A 353 38.01 -32.26 14.07
N THR A 354 37.74 -31.10 14.67
CA THR A 354 37.35 -29.91 13.91
C THR A 354 38.46 -29.45 12.99
N VAL A 355 39.71 -29.40 13.48
CA VAL A 355 40.88 -29.02 12.67
C VAL A 355 41.12 -30.03 11.54
N ASP A 356 41.03 -31.33 11.82
CA ASP A 356 41.19 -32.38 10.81
C ASP A 356 40.14 -32.25 9.69
N LYS A 357 38.89 -31.97 10.04
CA LYS A 357 37.81 -31.72 9.08
C LYS A 357 38.02 -30.45 8.27
N CYS A 358 38.48 -29.37 8.91
CA CYS A 358 38.84 -28.14 8.20
C CYS A 358 39.97 -28.37 7.19
N GLN A 359 41.00 -29.14 7.55
CA GLN A 359 42.11 -29.48 6.64
C GLN A 359 41.65 -30.32 5.45
N GLN A 360 40.63 -31.16 5.64
CA GLN A 360 40.01 -31.97 4.59
C GLN A 360 38.92 -31.21 3.82
N ASN A 361 38.64 -29.96 4.20
CA ASN A 361 37.58 -29.12 3.64
C ASN A 361 36.17 -29.75 3.76
N GLU A 362 35.94 -30.53 4.83
CA GLU A 362 34.66 -31.14 5.16
C GLU A 362 33.75 -30.13 5.89
N ILE A 363 33.10 -29.24 5.13
CA ILE A 363 32.26 -28.17 5.69
C ILE A 363 30.93 -28.71 6.22
N GLU A 364 30.26 -29.58 5.46
CA GLU A 364 28.91 -30.06 5.80
C GLU A 364 28.83 -30.75 7.18
N PRO A 365 29.72 -31.70 7.54
CA PRO A 365 29.67 -32.34 8.87
C PRO A 365 29.91 -31.37 10.03
N LEU A 366 30.70 -30.31 9.80
CA LEU A 366 30.93 -29.27 10.80
C LEU A 366 29.68 -28.39 10.99
N LEU A 367 28.98 -28.05 9.89
CA LEU A 367 27.74 -27.27 9.93
C LEU A 367 26.59 -28.03 10.61
N GLU A 368 26.54 -29.36 10.53
CA GLU A 368 25.57 -30.17 11.30
C GLU A 368 25.70 -29.98 12.82
N SER A 369 26.89 -29.58 13.29
CA SER A 369 27.17 -29.28 14.69
C SER A 369 27.28 -27.77 15.00
N ASP A 370 26.85 -26.91 14.07
CA ASP A 370 26.84 -25.45 14.26
C ASP A 370 25.67 -25.01 15.15
N GLN A 371 26.00 -24.27 16.21
CA GLN A 371 25.01 -23.82 17.18
C GLN A 371 24.02 -22.79 16.61
N LEU A 372 24.41 -21.93 15.67
CA LEU A 372 23.47 -20.95 15.10
C LEU A 372 22.43 -21.65 14.24
N LEU A 373 22.86 -22.58 13.36
CA LEU A 373 21.93 -23.37 12.53
C LEU A 373 20.95 -24.16 13.39
N ARG A 374 21.42 -24.75 14.50
CA ARG A 374 20.56 -25.40 15.49
C ARG A 374 19.55 -24.41 16.11
N PHE A 375 20.00 -23.23 16.53
CA PHE A 375 19.12 -22.20 17.09
C PHE A 375 18.05 -21.74 16.09
N LEU A 376 18.41 -21.47 14.83
CA LEU A 376 17.47 -21.05 13.79
C LEU A 376 16.43 -22.14 13.47
N HIS A 377 16.82 -23.42 13.57
CA HIS A 377 15.92 -24.54 13.41
C HIS A 377 14.96 -24.69 14.61
N ASP A 378 15.47 -24.58 15.83
CA ASP A 378 14.74 -24.92 17.05
C ASP A 378 13.88 -23.77 17.61
N GLU A 379 14.28 -22.50 17.45
CA GLU A 379 13.55 -21.34 18.00
C GLU A 379 12.42 -20.90 17.05
N PRO A 380 11.14 -21.06 17.44
CA PRO A 380 10.03 -20.80 16.54
C PRO A 380 9.89 -19.36 16.05
N ARG A 381 10.43 -18.38 16.78
CA ARG A 381 10.38 -16.97 16.38
C ARG A 381 11.41 -16.61 15.31
N TYR A 382 12.39 -17.49 15.07
CA TYR A 382 13.47 -17.28 14.10
C TYR A 382 13.28 -18.04 12.79
N LYS A 383 12.16 -18.78 12.61
CA LYS A 383 11.86 -19.55 11.38
C LYS A 383 11.87 -18.74 10.08
N ASP A 384 11.56 -17.45 10.18
CA ASP A 384 11.50 -16.55 9.03
C ASP A 384 12.87 -15.92 8.71
N PHE A 385 13.90 -16.19 9.54
CA PHE A 385 15.28 -15.84 9.23
C PHE A 385 15.93 -16.93 8.38
N HIS A 386 16.72 -16.49 7.42
CA HIS A 386 17.46 -17.33 6.49
C HIS A 386 18.92 -16.89 6.45
N GLU A 387 19.81 -17.87 6.40
CA GLU A 387 21.23 -17.69 6.12
C GLU A 387 21.55 -18.38 4.79
N GLU A 388 22.27 -17.67 3.92
CA GLU A 388 22.70 -18.22 2.63
C GLU A 388 23.70 -19.37 2.85
N LYS A 389 23.80 -20.31 1.90
CA LYS A 389 24.66 -21.49 2.08
C LYS A 389 26.11 -21.08 2.34
N ILE A 390 26.67 -21.52 3.47
CA ILE A 390 28.08 -21.36 3.80
C ILE A 390 28.91 -22.33 2.97
N THR A 391 29.87 -21.81 2.21
CA THR A 391 30.83 -22.59 1.39
C THR A 391 32.28 -22.24 1.71
N PHE A 392 32.52 -21.65 2.87
CA PHE A 392 33.85 -21.25 3.35
C PHE A 392 34.14 -21.87 4.71
N LEU A 393 35.43 -22.08 5.02
CA LEU A 393 35.88 -22.64 6.28
C LEU A 393 35.59 -21.72 7.48
N PRO A 394 35.59 -22.26 8.72
CA PRO A 394 35.40 -21.46 9.93
C PRO A 394 36.30 -20.22 10.00
N THR A 395 35.70 -19.09 10.39
CA THR A 395 36.34 -17.76 10.34
C THR A 395 37.09 -17.40 11.62
N TYR A 396 36.98 -18.23 12.65
CA TYR A 396 37.62 -18.10 13.95
C TYR A 396 38.11 -19.47 14.42
N LYS A 397 39.16 -19.64 15.23
CA LYS A 397 40.15 -18.67 15.69
C LYS A 397 41.49 -18.98 15.03
N PHE A 398 42.13 -17.98 14.46
CA PHE A 398 43.46 -18.12 13.87
C PHE A 398 44.57 -17.65 14.81
N ASP A 399 45.76 -18.22 14.64
CA ASP A 399 47.01 -17.66 15.18
C ASP A 399 47.36 -16.36 14.44
N ASP A 400 48.10 -15.47 15.11
CA ASP A 400 48.44 -14.14 14.61
C ASP A 400 49.08 -14.21 13.21
N LYS A 401 48.50 -13.45 12.27
CA LYS A 401 49.02 -13.25 10.91
C LYS A 401 49.22 -14.53 10.09
N CYS A 402 48.44 -15.59 10.33
CA CYS A 402 48.47 -16.80 9.52
C CYS A 402 47.12 -17.54 9.47
N ASN A 403 46.97 -18.49 8.54
CA ASN A 403 45.78 -19.34 8.39
C ASN A 403 45.88 -20.66 9.19
N ILE A 404 46.62 -20.66 10.29
CA ILE A 404 46.70 -21.79 11.22
C ILE A 404 45.69 -21.55 12.34
N TYR A 405 44.83 -22.53 12.62
CA TYR A 405 43.88 -22.44 13.72
C TYR A 405 44.60 -22.51 15.08
N ASP A 406 44.02 -21.82 16.08
CA ASP A 406 44.60 -21.55 17.42
C ASP A 406 45.46 -22.69 17.99
N THR A 407 46.78 -22.53 17.96
CA THR A 407 47.75 -23.48 18.54
C THR A 407 48.08 -23.17 20.01
N SER A 408 47.47 -22.13 20.58
CA SER A 408 47.67 -21.79 21.99
C SER A 408 47.11 -22.87 22.91
N LYS A 409 47.52 -22.87 24.17
CA LYS A 409 47.01 -23.80 25.21
C LYS A 409 45.48 -23.75 25.39
N LYS A 410 44.79 -22.76 24.82
CA LYS A 410 43.34 -22.62 24.90
C LYS A 410 42.61 -23.49 23.88
N HIS A 411 43.28 -23.93 22.79
CA HIS A 411 42.73 -24.74 21.70
C HIS A 411 41.28 -24.35 21.37
N ARG A 412 41.08 -23.08 20.99
CA ARG A 412 39.74 -22.61 20.62
C ARG A 412 39.28 -23.36 19.37
N ILE A 413 38.18 -24.09 19.50
CA ILE A 413 37.54 -24.84 18.41
C ILE A 413 37.25 -23.89 17.26
N PRO A 414 37.69 -24.22 16.02
CA PRO A 414 37.32 -23.44 14.84
C PRO A 414 35.80 -23.30 14.72
N SER A 415 35.30 -22.10 14.44
CA SER A 415 33.86 -21.81 14.38
C SER A 415 33.50 -20.69 13.40
N TRP A 416 32.29 -20.74 12.86
CA TRP A 416 31.69 -19.64 12.08
C TRP A 416 31.03 -18.65 13.04
N THR A 417 31.86 -17.80 13.64
CA THR A 417 31.41 -16.74 14.56
C THR A 417 30.84 -15.54 13.82
N ASP A 418 31.36 -15.24 12.63
CA ASP A 418 31.03 -14.07 11.82
C ASP A 418 29.94 -14.43 10.81
N ARG A 419 28.71 -13.91 11.00
CA ARG A 419 27.50 -14.40 10.33
C ARG A 419 26.62 -13.28 9.81
N ILE A 420 25.81 -13.59 8.79
CA ILE A 420 24.87 -12.64 8.18
C ILE A 420 23.56 -13.37 7.87
N ILE A 421 22.48 -13.00 8.55
CA ILE A 421 21.15 -13.62 8.38
C ILE A 421 20.09 -12.58 8.03
N PHE A 422 19.06 -13.01 7.30
CA PHE A 422 18.03 -12.15 6.70
C PHE A 422 16.64 -12.61 7.07
N ARG A 423 15.75 -11.67 7.38
CA ARG A 423 14.29 -11.90 7.43
C ARG A 423 13.61 -11.02 6.40
N VAL A 424 12.73 -11.61 5.61
CA VAL A 424 11.81 -10.87 4.72
C VAL A 424 10.50 -10.67 5.47
N GLY A 425 10.06 -9.43 5.57
CA GLY A 425 8.82 -9.05 6.25
C GLY A 425 7.58 -9.64 5.61
N LYS A 426 6.44 -9.55 6.32
CA LYS A 426 5.17 -10.02 5.77
C LYS A 426 4.77 -9.18 4.57
N ARG A 427 4.15 -9.84 3.59
CA ARG A 427 3.66 -9.16 2.39
C ARG A 427 2.63 -8.11 2.81
N ASN A 428 2.90 -6.85 2.49
CA ASN A 428 2.16 -5.68 2.95
C ASN A 428 1.66 -4.77 1.81
N GLN A 429 2.12 -4.98 0.57
CA GLN A 429 1.65 -4.23 -0.59
C GLN A 429 1.61 -5.09 -1.86
N VAL A 430 0.89 -4.59 -2.86
CA VAL A 430 0.81 -5.18 -4.20
C VAL A 430 1.69 -4.39 -5.16
N VAL A 431 2.56 -5.10 -5.88
CA VAL A 431 3.46 -4.55 -6.88
C VAL A 431 3.27 -5.30 -8.20
N GLY A 432 3.39 -4.59 -9.32
CA GLY A 432 3.17 -5.12 -10.66
C GLY A 432 4.40 -5.72 -11.33
N PRO A 433 4.43 -5.72 -12.68
CA PRO A 433 3.47 -5.05 -13.58
C PRO A 433 2.15 -5.81 -13.74
N SER A 434 1.03 -5.10 -13.63
CA SER A 434 -0.30 -5.55 -14.10
C SER A 434 -0.71 -4.72 -15.31
N ASP A 435 -1.27 -5.33 -16.35
CA ASP A 435 -1.88 -4.60 -17.48
C ASP A 435 -3.40 -4.43 -17.32
N THR A 436 -3.94 -4.93 -16.21
CA THR A 436 -5.35 -4.87 -15.85
C THR A 436 -5.61 -3.64 -14.97
N LEU A 437 -6.60 -2.84 -15.39
CA LEU A 437 -7.16 -1.75 -14.60
C LEU A 437 -8.54 -2.14 -14.06
N ILE A 438 -8.78 -1.84 -12.79
CA ILE A 438 -9.99 -2.18 -12.05
C ILE A 438 -10.62 -0.90 -11.51
N PHE A 439 -11.91 -0.70 -11.77
CA PHE A 439 -12.70 0.35 -11.15
C PHE A 439 -13.97 -0.28 -10.57
N GLU A 440 -14.22 -0.09 -9.27
CA GLU A 440 -15.45 -0.62 -8.65
C GLU A 440 -16.71 -0.01 -9.26
N THR A 441 -16.62 1.20 -9.82
CA THR A 441 -17.70 1.86 -10.56
C THR A 441 -18.04 1.16 -11.87
N ASP A 442 -17.20 0.26 -12.37
CA ASP A 442 -17.51 -0.56 -13.55
C ASP A 442 -18.61 -1.60 -13.27
N VAL A 443 -19.09 -1.73 -12.02
CA VAL A 443 -20.34 -2.45 -11.68
C VAL A 443 -21.51 -2.00 -12.56
N LEU A 444 -21.52 -0.73 -12.98
CA LEU A 444 -22.55 -0.16 -13.85
C LEU A 444 -22.55 -0.71 -15.27
N ARG A 445 -21.44 -1.29 -15.74
CA ARG A 445 -21.34 -1.84 -17.11
C ARG A 445 -22.20 -3.07 -17.32
N HIS A 446 -22.57 -3.75 -16.24
CA HIS A 446 -23.46 -4.91 -16.27
C HIS A 446 -24.94 -4.51 -16.25
N ILE A 447 -25.24 -3.21 -16.24
CA ILE A 447 -26.58 -2.64 -16.31
C ILE A 447 -26.78 -2.06 -17.71
N ASN A 448 -27.97 -2.23 -18.28
CA ASN A 448 -28.32 -1.66 -19.58
C ASN A 448 -28.53 -0.14 -19.46
N LEU A 449 -27.43 0.62 -19.37
CA LEU A 449 -27.46 2.08 -19.31
C LEU A 449 -27.42 2.68 -20.71
N PRO A 450 -28.05 3.84 -20.94
CA PRO A 450 -28.02 4.54 -22.23
C PRO A 450 -26.65 5.21 -22.53
N LEU A 451 -25.60 4.90 -21.76
CA LEU A 451 -24.24 5.39 -21.93
C LEU A 451 -23.30 4.24 -22.32
N GLN A 452 -22.47 4.45 -23.36
CA GLN A 452 -21.38 3.53 -23.69
C GLN A 452 -20.13 3.90 -22.89
N PHE A 453 -19.65 2.96 -22.07
CA PHE A 453 -18.37 3.10 -21.38
C PHE A 453 -17.21 2.84 -22.35
N SER A 454 -16.18 3.69 -22.33
CA SER A 454 -15.03 3.56 -23.22
C SER A 454 -14.02 2.52 -22.71
N GLY A 455 -13.28 1.85 -23.59
CA GLY A 455 -12.13 1.00 -23.23
C GLY A 455 -12.45 -0.28 -22.43
N PRO A 456 -11.43 -1.16 -22.23
CA PRO A 456 -11.59 -2.39 -21.47
C PRO A 456 -11.85 -2.10 -19.98
N SER A 457 -12.50 -3.04 -19.32
CA SER A 457 -12.77 -3.03 -17.89
C SER A 457 -12.70 -4.45 -17.35
N TYR A 458 -11.99 -4.63 -16.25
CA TYR A 458 -11.96 -5.87 -15.49
C TYR A 458 -12.59 -5.59 -14.15
N PHE A 459 -13.92 -5.70 -14.09
CA PHE A 459 -14.65 -5.51 -12.85
C PHE A 459 -14.21 -6.57 -11.85
N SER A 460 -13.74 -6.12 -10.69
CA SER A 460 -13.40 -6.97 -9.55
C SER A 460 -13.68 -6.19 -8.29
N ILE A 461 -14.21 -6.91 -7.30
CA ILE A 461 -14.40 -6.43 -5.94
C ILE A 461 -13.31 -6.98 -5.01
N ASP A 462 -12.49 -7.93 -5.50
CA ASP A 462 -11.35 -8.49 -4.79
C ASP A 462 -10.14 -7.56 -4.88
N ASP A 463 -9.58 -7.27 -3.71
CA ASP A 463 -8.28 -6.62 -3.60
C ASP A 463 -7.22 -7.57 -4.17
N PRO A 464 -6.29 -7.10 -5.02
CA PRO A 464 -5.21 -7.95 -5.49
C PRO A 464 -4.39 -8.51 -4.31
N PRO A 465 -3.93 -9.77 -4.38
CA PRO A 465 -3.19 -10.37 -3.28
C PRO A 465 -1.86 -9.66 -3.05
N LEU A 466 -1.54 -9.40 -1.78
CA LEU A 466 -0.25 -8.82 -1.37
C LEU A 466 0.90 -9.72 -1.86
N ASN A 467 1.93 -9.12 -2.44
CA ASN A 467 3.00 -9.86 -3.12
C ASN A 467 4.42 -9.27 -2.93
N TYR A 468 4.57 -8.32 -2.00
CA TYR A 468 5.81 -7.66 -1.64
C TYR A 468 5.86 -7.40 -0.12
N PRO A 469 7.01 -7.53 0.57
CA PRO A 469 8.37 -7.74 0.03
C PRO A 469 8.62 -9.13 -0.56
N ARG A 470 9.72 -9.28 -1.30
CA ARG A 470 10.13 -10.51 -1.99
C ARG A 470 11.56 -10.87 -1.58
N GLN A 471 11.90 -12.16 -1.64
CA GLN A 471 13.25 -12.62 -1.35
C GLN A 471 14.29 -11.89 -2.22
N PRO A 472 15.43 -11.45 -1.64
CA PRO A 472 16.53 -10.91 -2.42
C PRO A 472 17.19 -12.01 -3.25
N VAL A 473 17.92 -11.61 -4.29
CA VAL A 473 18.78 -12.53 -5.05
C VAL A 473 20.18 -12.45 -4.50
N TYR A 474 20.63 -13.51 -3.82
CA TYR A 474 21.98 -13.62 -3.29
C TYR A 474 22.98 -13.88 -4.42
N MET A 475 24.03 -13.05 -4.50
CA MET A 475 25.08 -13.15 -5.52
C MET A 475 26.23 -14.01 -5.03
N HIS A 476 26.67 -13.80 -3.78
CA HIS A 476 27.67 -14.61 -3.10
C HIS A 476 27.62 -14.38 -1.59
N TYR A 477 28.04 -15.38 -0.83
CA TYR A 477 28.31 -15.32 0.60
C TYR A 477 29.68 -15.94 0.88
N LYS A 478 30.67 -15.14 1.30
CA LYS A 478 32.08 -15.59 1.36
C LYS A 478 32.87 -14.95 2.51
N SER A 479 33.97 -15.59 2.86
CA SER A 479 35.02 -15.04 3.72
C SER A 479 36.31 -14.78 2.94
N TYR A 480 37.24 -14.03 3.55
CA TYR A 480 38.53 -13.69 2.93
C TYR A 480 39.71 -14.25 3.72
N PRO A 481 40.21 -15.46 3.40
CA PRO A 481 41.33 -16.08 4.12
C PRO A 481 42.67 -15.35 3.90
N ASP A 482 42.79 -14.51 2.87
CA ASP A 482 44.01 -13.75 2.59
C ASP A 482 44.16 -12.51 3.49
N ILE A 483 43.11 -12.15 4.24
CA ILE A 483 43.14 -11.03 5.18
C ILE A 483 43.52 -11.56 6.56
N LEU A 484 44.82 -11.49 6.84
CA LEU A 484 45.45 -12.12 8.03
C LEU A 484 45.58 -11.18 9.24
N PHE A 485 45.02 -9.98 9.15
CA PHE A 485 45.19 -8.91 10.14
C PHE A 485 44.65 -9.28 11.54
N SER A 486 43.59 -10.08 11.60
CA SER A 486 42.89 -10.47 12.83
C SER A 486 42.94 -11.98 13.03
N ASP A 487 42.64 -12.45 14.25
CA ASP A 487 42.35 -13.86 14.53
C ASP A 487 40.98 -14.30 13.97
N HIS A 488 40.22 -13.37 13.38
CA HIS A 488 39.05 -13.59 12.56
C HIS A 488 39.31 -13.33 11.07
N ARG A 489 38.49 -13.95 10.20
CA ARG A 489 38.39 -13.59 8.77
C ARG A 489 37.11 -12.81 8.51
N PRO A 490 37.17 -11.69 7.76
CA PRO A 490 35.98 -10.94 7.44
C PRO A 490 35.05 -11.75 6.54
N VAL A 491 33.76 -11.46 6.66
CA VAL A 491 32.68 -12.12 5.94
C VAL A 491 31.81 -11.08 5.24
N GLU A 492 31.39 -11.39 4.02
CA GLU A 492 30.49 -10.54 3.27
C GLU A 492 29.42 -11.32 2.52
N ILE A 493 28.31 -10.65 2.25
CA ILE A 493 27.29 -11.09 1.29
C ILE A 493 26.90 -9.94 0.38
N LEU A 494 26.89 -10.20 -0.92
CA LEU A 494 26.33 -9.29 -1.93
C LEU A 494 24.96 -9.82 -2.32
N ALA A 495 23.93 -9.01 -2.17
CA ALA A 495 22.56 -9.41 -2.50
C ALA A 495 21.83 -8.29 -3.25
N LYS A 496 20.92 -8.69 -4.13
CA LYS A 496 20.12 -7.82 -4.99
C LYS A 496 18.69 -7.76 -4.45
N PHE A 497 18.36 -6.66 -3.79
CA PHE A 497 17.06 -6.45 -3.16
C PHE A 497 16.04 -5.86 -4.13
N PRO A 498 14.81 -6.41 -4.23
CA PRO A 498 13.77 -5.81 -5.04
C PRO A 498 13.20 -4.57 -4.36
N ILE A 499 13.13 -3.45 -5.09
CA ILE A 499 12.61 -2.14 -4.63
C ILE A 499 11.44 -1.71 -5.52
N PRO A 500 10.26 -1.39 -4.97
CA PRO A 500 9.13 -0.87 -5.75
C PRO A 500 9.42 0.52 -6.31
N VAL A 501 9.21 0.70 -7.61
CA VAL A 501 9.41 1.96 -8.32
C VAL A 501 8.20 2.29 -9.16
N VAL A 502 7.77 3.55 -9.09
CA VAL A 502 6.70 4.09 -9.92
C VAL A 502 7.21 4.32 -11.34
N ASP A 503 6.57 3.66 -12.31
CA ASP A 503 6.70 3.96 -13.72
C ASP A 503 5.88 5.21 -14.06
N GLN A 504 6.56 6.34 -14.24
CA GLN A 504 5.92 7.64 -14.46
C GLN A 504 5.07 7.69 -15.74
N ASN A 505 5.43 6.93 -16.78
CA ASN A 505 4.66 6.89 -18.01
C ASN A 505 3.34 6.13 -17.82
N ARG A 506 3.41 4.97 -17.13
CA ARG A 506 2.21 4.21 -16.79
C ARG A 506 1.32 4.96 -15.80
N LEU A 507 1.90 5.67 -14.83
CA LEU A 507 1.13 6.51 -13.90
C LEU A 507 0.36 7.60 -14.66
N LYS A 508 1.01 8.32 -15.58
CA LYS A 508 0.35 9.33 -16.43
C LYS A 508 -0.79 8.71 -17.26
N ALA A 509 -0.54 7.56 -17.90
CA ALA A 509 -1.57 6.85 -18.66
C ALA A 509 -2.76 6.44 -17.78
N PHE A 510 -2.49 5.91 -16.58
CA PHE A 510 -3.52 5.58 -15.60
C PHE A 510 -4.34 6.81 -15.19
N LYS A 511 -3.69 7.95 -14.89
CA LYS A 511 -4.41 9.18 -14.52
C LYS A 511 -5.31 9.72 -15.62
N ILE A 512 -4.91 9.58 -16.90
CA ILE A 512 -5.79 9.91 -18.03
C ILE A 512 -7.03 9.01 -18.05
N ILE A 513 -6.85 7.69 -17.85
CA ILE A 513 -7.97 6.73 -17.82
C ILE A 513 -8.87 6.98 -16.60
N GLN A 514 -8.30 7.21 -15.42
CA GLN A 514 -9.02 7.57 -14.20
C GLN A 514 -9.88 8.82 -14.41
N ASN A 515 -9.36 9.88 -15.02
CA ASN A 515 -10.16 11.07 -15.32
C ASN A 515 -11.29 10.78 -16.32
N LYS A 516 -11.04 10.00 -17.38
CA LYS A 516 -12.11 9.58 -18.30
C LYS A 516 -13.22 8.80 -17.60
N ARG A 517 -12.87 7.90 -16.68
CA ARG A 517 -13.84 7.15 -15.86
C ARG A 517 -14.65 8.06 -14.95
N PHE A 518 -14.00 9.06 -14.36
CA PHE A 518 -14.68 10.08 -13.57
C PHE A 518 -15.72 10.83 -14.41
N ASP A 519 -15.33 11.32 -15.60
CA ASP A 519 -16.21 12.06 -16.51
C ASP A 519 -17.39 11.19 -16.99
N GLU A 520 -17.19 9.90 -17.23
CA GLU A 520 -18.26 8.94 -17.57
C GLU A 520 -19.30 8.82 -16.44
N ILE A 521 -18.86 8.66 -15.19
CA ILE A 521 -19.75 8.51 -14.03
C ILE A 521 -20.49 9.81 -13.71
N VAL A 522 -19.78 10.94 -13.75
CA VAL A 522 -20.38 12.26 -13.60
C VAL A 522 -21.38 12.53 -14.71
N GLY A 523 -21.06 12.13 -15.94
CA GLY A 523 -21.88 12.33 -17.12
C GLY A 523 -23.25 11.65 -17.06
N LEU A 524 -23.46 10.66 -16.19
CA LEU A 524 -24.74 9.96 -16.04
C LEU A 524 -25.89 10.91 -15.66
N LYS A 525 -25.62 11.96 -14.89
CA LYS A 525 -26.66 12.93 -14.49
C LYS A 525 -26.95 13.99 -15.55
N ILE A 526 -26.11 14.11 -16.58
CA ILE A 526 -26.26 15.15 -17.61
C ILE A 526 -27.39 14.74 -18.54
N PRO A 527 -28.47 15.54 -18.65
CA PRO A 527 -29.60 15.19 -19.50
C PRO A 527 -29.20 15.22 -20.98
N ARG A 528 -29.62 14.21 -21.73
CA ARG A 528 -29.38 14.09 -23.18
C ARG A 528 -30.63 13.58 -23.86
N CYS A 529 -31.01 14.26 -24.94
CA CYS A 529 -32.08 13.81 -25.81
C CYS A 529 -31.59 13.65 -27.24
N LYS A 530 -32.28 12.79 -28.00
CA LYS A 530 -32.13 12.62 -29.44
C LYS A 530 -33.47 12.99 -30.10
N ALA A 531 -33.40 13.72 -31.21
CA ALA A 531 -34.57 13.94 -32.07
C ALA A 531 -34.65 12.84 -33.13
N GLU A 532 -35.84 12.32 -33.40
CA GLU A 532 -36.10 11.38 -34.49
C GLU A 532 -37.38 11.76 -35.24
N PRO A 533 -37.30 12.12 -36.54
CA PRO A 533 -36.09 12.24 -37.36
C PRO A 533 -35.22 13.48 -36.97
N THR A 534 -33.91 13.40 -37.20
CA THR A 534 -32.99 14.56 -37.05
C THR A 534 -32.96 15.47 -38.28
N SER A 535 -33.41 14.97 -39.43
CA SER A 535 -33.40 15.64 -40.74
C SER A 535 -34.57 15.11 -41.57
N PHE A 536 -35.45 15.99 -42.06
CA PHE A 536 -36.68 15.57 -42.75
C PHE A 536 -37.29 16.61 -43.71
N GLU A 537 -38.08 16.12 -44.68
CA GLU A 537 -38.90 16.98 -45.56
C GLU A 537 -40.27 17.26 -44.92
N THR A 538 -40.81 18.46 -45.14
CA THR A 538 -42.13 18.83 -44.62
C THR A 538 -42.93 19.66 -45.62
N GLU A 539 -44.26 19.45 -45.63
CA GLU A 539 -45.23 20.23 -46.42
C GLU A 539 -46.01 21.24 -45.57
N GLY A 540 -45.72 21.32 -44.27
CA GLY A 540 -46.30 22.33 -43.38
C GLY A 540 -46.56 21.84 -41.96
N GLU A 541 -46.80 20.54 -41.75
CA GLU A 541 -46.88 19.94 -40.42
C GLU A 541 -46.01 18.68 -40.33
N SER A 542 -45.33 18.49 -39.21
CA SER A 542 -44.51 17.30 -38.96
C SER A 542 -44.44 16.97 -37.47
N GLU A 543 -44.21 15.71 -37.15
CA GLU A 543 -44.04 15.24 -35.78
C GLU A 543 -42.63 14.67 -35.58
N ILE A 544 -41.98 15.09 -34.51
CA ILE A 544 -40.62 14.69 -34.12
C ILE A 544 -40.69 14.02 -32.76
N LYS A 545 -40.05 12.87 -32.62
CA LYS A 545 -39.83 12.23 -31.32
C LYS A 545 -38.63 12.84 -30.64
N LEU A 546 -38.81 13.40 -29.46
CA LEU A 546 -37.72 13.73 -28.56
C LEU A 546 -37.55 12.58 -27.56
N ILE A 547 -36.47 11.82 -27.71
CA ILE A 547 -36.19 10.60 -26.93
C ILE A 547 -35.12 10.94 -25.90
N ASN A 548 -35.38 10.70 -24.61
CA ASN A 548 -34.37 10.87 -23.57
C ASN A 548 -33.44 9.65 -23.54
N VAL A 549 -32.17 9.88 -23.86
CA VAL A 549 -31.09 8.88 -23.92
C VAL A 549 -30.09 9.05 -22.76
N SER A 550 -30.56 9.58 -21.63
CA SER A 550 -29.75 9.81 -20.43
C SER A 550 -30.41 9.25 -19.17
N CYS A 551 -29.65 9.24 -18.08
CA CYS A 551 -30.10 8.72 -16.80
C CYS A 551 -30.78 9.79 -15.90
N SER A 552 -31.03 10.98 -16.43
CA SER A 552 -31.72 12.06 -15.71
C SER A 552 -32.89 12.59 -16.52
N THR A 553 -33.90 13.13 -15.84
CA THR A 553 -35.03 13.77 -16.50
C THR A 553 -34.54 14.96 -17.32
N ALA A 554 -34.83 14.96 -18.62
CA ALA A 554 -34.45 16.03 -19.52
C ALA A 554 -35.54 17.10 -19.55
N LYS A 555 -35.30 18.20 -18.82
CA LYS A 555 -36.11 19.41 -18.93
C LYS A 555 -35.64 20.22 -20.13
N TRP A 556 -36.56 20.62 -20.99
CA TRP A 556 -36.23 21.31 -22.22
C TRP A 556 -37.17 22.46 -22.51
N LYS A 557 -36.67 23.43 -23.28
CA LYS A 557 -37.44 24.54 -23.83
C LYS A 557 -36.93 24.89 -25.22
N ILE A 558 -37.77 25.55 -26.01
CA ILE A 558 -37.34 26.12 -27.29
C ILE A 558 -36.12 27.03 -27.07
N GLY A 559 -35.09 26.82 -27.88
CA GLY A 559 -33.90 27.66 -27.96
C GLY A 559 -33.95 28.57 -29.18
N PHE A 560 -33.84 27.98 -30.37
CA PHE A 560 -33.92 28.68 -31.64
C PHE A 560 -35.03 28.09 -32.50
N VAL A 561 -35.90 28.94 -33.03
CA VAL A 561 -36.96 28.59 -33.98
C VAL A 561 -37.04 29.70 -35.04
N PRO A 562 -37.10 29.35 -36.35
CA PRO A 562 -37.28 30.32 -37.42
C PRO A 562 -38.62 31.07 -37.32
N PRO A 563 -38.73 32.32 -37.82
CA PRO A 563 -39.96 33.13 -37.69
C PRO A 563 -41.22 32.51 -38.30
N ASN A 564 -41.07 31.67 -39.31
CA ASN A 564 -42.16 30.99 -40.05
C ASN A 564 -42.57 29.64 -39.43
N VAL A 565 -42.10 29.31 -38.22
CA VAL A 565 -42.22 27.99 -37.60
C VAL A 565 -42.82 28.12 -36.19
N THR A 566 -43.73 27.22 -35.84
CA THR A 566 -44.32 27.06 -34.51
C THR A 566 -44.05 25.64 -34.02
N VAL A 567 -43.62 25.52 -32.76
CA VAL A 567 -43.29 24.23 -32.13
C VAL A 567 -44.20 24.02 -30.92
N VAL A 568 -44.86 22.86 -30.84
CA VAL A 568 -45.80 22.53 -29.75
C VAL A 568 -45.45 21.15 -29.18
N PRO A 569 -45.23 21.02 -27.86
CA PRO A 569 -45.21 22.09 -26.85
C PRO A 569 -43.96 22.98 -26.95
N GLU A 570 -43.96 24.16 -26.30
CA GLU A 570 -42.80 25.07 -26.28
C GLU A 570 -41.71 24.68 -25.26
N SER A 571 -42.08 23.83 -24.31
CA SER A 571 -41.21 23.27 -23.29
C SER A 571 -41.79 21.95 -22.79
N GLY A 572 -40.99 21.17 -22.08
CA GLY A 572 -41.46 19.93 -21.49
C GLY A 572 -40.38 19.23 -20.66
N GLU A 573 -40.77 18.10 -20.10
CA GLU A 573 -39.87 17.20 -19.40
C GLU A 573 -40.02 15.80 -20.01
N VAL A 574 -38.89 15.18 -20.34
CA VAL A 574 -38.84 13.81 -20.84
C VAL A 574 -38.14 12.96 -19.77
N PRO A 575 -38.85 12.08 -19.05
CA PRO A 575 -38.23 11.16 -18.11
C PRO A 575 -37.21 10.22 -18.81
N PRO A 576 -36.28 9.61 -18.07
CA PRO A 576 -35.32 8.67 -18.66
C PRO A 576 -36.01 7.53 -19.42
N GLU A 577 -35.42 7.14 -20.56
CA GLU A 577 -35.94 6.09 -21.46
C GLU A 577 -37.36 6.33 -22.00
N LYS A 578 -37.90 7.54 -21.84
CA LYS A 578 -39.18 7.96 -22.41
C LYS A 578 -38.97 8.84 -23.63
N GLU A 579 -40.03 8.96 -24.40
CA GLU A 579 -40.12 9.84 -25.55
C GLU A 579 -41.30 10.81 -25.41
N MET A 580 -41.17 11.97 -26.05
CA MET A 580 -42.21 12.98 -26.16
C MET A 580 -42.37 13.36 -27.63
N MET A 581 -43.61 13.48 -28.10
CA MET A 581 -43.91 13.98 -29.43
C MET A 581 -43.88 15.51 -29.46
N ILE A 582 -43.15 16.07 -30.42
CA ILE A 582 -43.06 17.50 -30.70
C ILE A 582 -43.67 17.75 -32.07
N LYS A 583 -44.67 18.62 -32.14
CA LYS A 583 -45.32 19.00 -33.40
C LYS A 583 -44.70 20.28 -33.92
N LEU A 584 -44.31 20.26 -35.18
CA LEU A 584 -43.80 21.41 -35.91
C LEU A 584 -44.85 21.83 -36.94
N LYS A 585 -45.23 23.11 -36.93
CA LYS A 585 -46.08 23.73 -37.95
C LYS A 585 -45.31 24.88 -38.59
N CYS A 586 -45.21 24.91 -39.91
CA CYS A 586 -44.44 25.94 -40.61
C CYS A 586 -44.98 26.23 -42.01
N THR A 587 -44.53 27.34 -42.60
CA THR A 587 -44.56 27.53 -44.07
C THR A 587 -43.16 27.22 -44.60
N PRO A 588 -42.85 25.97 -45.00
CA PRO A 588 -41.47 25.53 -45.18
C PRO A 588 -40.83 26.13 -46.44
N GLU A 589 -39.57 26.50 -46.31
CA GLU A 589 -38.76 27.06 -47.40
C GLU A 589 -37.93 25.96 -48.10
N ALA A 590 -37.50 26.22 -49.33
CA ALA A 590 -36.64 25.28 -50.07
C ALA A 590 -35.21 25.18 -49.48
N GLU A 591 -34.80 26.16 -48.68
CA GLU A 591 -33.54 26.11 -47.93
C GLU A 591 -33.71 25.35 -46.62
N LYS A 592 -32.62 24.76 -46.13
CA LYS A 592 -32.62 24.03 -44.86
C LYS A 592 -32.83 24.99 -43.70
N GLN A 593 -33.83 24.71 -42.89
CA GLN A 593 -34.15 25.42 -41.66
C GLN A 593 -33.84 24.51 -40.45
N PHE A 594 -33.54 25.13 -39.30
CA PHE A 594 -33.14 24.40 -38.08
C PHE A 594 -33.99 24.84 -36.91
N VAL A 595 -34.38 23.88 -36.06
CA VAL A 595 -34.92 24.15 -34.72
C VAL A 595 -33.98 23.59 -33.68
N THR A 596 -33.71 24.37 -32.65
CA THR A 596 -32.89 23.97 -31.51
C THR A 596 -33.73 23.98 -30.23
N LEU A 597 -33.69 22.86 -29.51
CA LEU A 597 -34.26 22.69 -28.18
C LEU A 597 -33.14 22.73 -27.15
N ASN A 598 -33.22 23.65 -26.21
CA ASN A 598 -32.24 23.77 -25.12
C ASN A 598 -32.62 22.81 -23.99
N LEU A 599 -31.68 21.93 -23.61
CA LEU A 599 -31.80 21.09 -22.42
C LEU A 599 -31.20 21.80 -21.21
N GLU A 600 -31.90 21.83 -20.08
CA GLU A 600 -31.38 22.41 -18.84
C GLU A 600 -30.20 21.55 -18.33
N GLY A 601 -29.00 22.13 -18.24
CA GLY A 601 -27.80 21.43 -17.80
C GLY A 601 -27.26 20.36 -18.77
N GLY A 602 -27.83 20.26 -19.98
CA GLY A 602 -27.44 19.31 -21.03
C GLY A 602 -27.03 20.00 -22.33
N SER A 603 -26.64 19.21 -23.33
CA SER A 603 -26.38 19.72 -24.68
C SER A 603 -27.71 19.96 -25.43
N PRO A 604 -27.83 21.03 -26.21
CA PRO A 604 -29.03 21.29 -26.99
C PRO A 604 -29.25 20.23 -28.08
N VAL A 605 -30.51 19.97 -28.42
CA VAL A 605 -30.90 19.09 -29.53
C VAL A 605 -31.27 19.95 -30.72
N THR A 606 -30.66 19.70 -31.88
CA THR A 606 -30.98 20.40 -33.12
C THR A 606 -31.43 19.41 -34.17
N PHE A 607 -32.50 19.73 -34.89
CA PHE A 607 -32.98 19.00 -36.05
C PHE A 607 -33.25 19.96 -37.21
N GLU A 608 -33.10 19.45 -38.43
CA GLU A 608 -33.21 20.22 -39.66
C GLU A 608 -34.42 19.77 -40.51
N PHE A 609 -35.00 20.71 -41.26
CA PHE A 609 -36.12 20.43 -42.16
C PHE A 609 -36.12 21.37 -43.37
N TRP A 610 -36.76 20.95 -44.46
CA TRP A 610 -36.89 21.74 -45.70
C TRP A 610 -38.14 21.35 -46.48
N LYS A 611 -38.54 22.21 -47.42
CA LYS A 611 -39.51 21.88 -48.48
C LYS A 611 -38.78 21.29 -49.68
N LYS A 612 -39.30 20.20 -50.24
CA LYS A 612 -38.80 19.65 -51.50
C LYS A 612 -38.99 20.67 -52.63
N LYS A 613 -37.95 20.92 -53.45
CA LYS A 613 -38.07 21.75 -54.65
C LYS A 613 -38.93 20.98 -55.67
N GLU A 614 -39.97 21.62 -56.19
CA GLU A 614 -40.66 21.13 -57.39
C GLU A 614 -39.66 21.18 -58.55
N GLU A 615 -39.39 20.03 -59.18
CA GLU A 615 -38.50 19.91 -60.36
C GLU A 615 -39.12 20.51 -61.62
#